data_AF-A0A7I0J706-F1
#
_entry.id   AF-A0A7I0J706-F1
#
_cell.length_a   1.000
_cell.length_b   1.000
_cell.length_c   1.000
_cell.angle_alpha   90.00
_cell.angle_beta   90.00
_cell.angle_gamma   90.00
#
_symmetry.space_group_name_H-M   'P 1'
#
loop_
_entity.id
_entity.type
_entity.pdbx_description
1 polymer ?
#
loop_
_entity_poly.entity_id
_entity_poly.type
_entity_poly.pdbx_seq_one_letter_code
_entity_poly.pdbx_strand_id
1 'polypeptide(L)' 'DGGNPVGMSRTVLPGGVVENNGGSNPTAGYTIVEAKDIDDAVAKAKGCPILTNPAFSVEIAPIIEMM' A
#
# COMPACT_ATOMS: atom_id res chain seq x y z
N ASP A 1 -5.12 3.69 -11.40
CA ASP A 1 -6.06 4.71 -10.87
C ASP A 1 -5.24 5.77 -10.13
N GLY A 2 -5.81 6.95 -9.84
CA GLY A 2 -5.10 8.01 -9.09
C GLY A 2 -4.90 7.71 -7.60
N GLY A 3 -5.13 6.47 -7.17
CA GLY A 3 -5.18 6.02 -5.79
C GLY A 3 -6.54 6.19 -5.13
N ASN A 4 -6.81 5.37 -4.11
CA ASN A 4 -8.04 5.40 -3.34
C ASN A 4 -7.83 4.93 -1.88
N PRO A 5 -8.59 5.48 -0.92
CA PRO A 5 -8.68 4.89 0.41
C PRO A 5 -9.39 3.52 0.35
N VAL A 6 -9.12 2.67 1.34
CA VAL A 6 -9.78 1.36 1.49
C VAL A 6 -10.41 1.22 2.88
N GLY A 7 -11.40 0.33 2.98
CA GLY A 7 -12.03 -0.04 4.26
C GLY A 7 -11.29 -1.17 4.98
N MET A 8 -11.89 -1.67 6.06
CA MET A 8 -11.36 -2.83 6.79
C MET A 8 -11.20 -4.04 5.87
N SER A 9 -9.96 -4.49 5.69
CA SER A 9 -9.62 -5.64 4.86
C SER A 9 -9.72 -6.96 5.62
N ARG A 10 -9.63 -8.06 4.87
CA ARG A 10 -9.56 -9.44 5.38
C ARG A 10 -8.32 -10.09 4.81
N THR A 11 -7.60 -10.84 5.64
CA THR A 11 -6.38 -11.56 5.22
C THR A 11 -6.74 -12.99 4.87
N VAL A 12 -6.35 -13.43 3.68
CA VAL A 12 -6.41 -14.84 3.28
C VAL A 12 -5.03 -15.46 3.51
N LEU A 13 -4.95 -16.43 4.41
CA LEU A 13 -3.75 -17.14 4.80
C LEU A 13 -3.53 -18.40 3.94
N PRO A 14 -2.32 -19.01 3.96
CA PRO A 14 -2.08 -20.29 3.31
C PRO A 14 -3.11 -21.34 3.69
N GLY A 15 -3.58 -22.11 2.70
CA GLY A 15 -4.65 -23.09 2.89
C GLY A 15 -6.06 -22.52 2.92
N GLY A 16 -6.24 -21.21 2.66
CA GLY A 16 -7.55 -20.58 2.49
C GLY A 16 -8.24 -20.15 3.79
N VAL A 17 -7.52 -20.17 4.92
CA VAL A 17 -8.03 -19.62 6.19
C VAL A 17 -8.19 -18.10 6.05
N VAL A 18 -9.30 -17.56 6.55
CA VAL A 18 -9.60 -16.12 6.45
C VAL A 18 -9.65 -15.47 7.83
N GLU A 19 -8.86 -14.42 8.01
CA GLU A 19 -8.95 -13.53 9.16
C GLU A 19 -9.82 -12.31 8.84
N ASN A 20 -10.63 -11.87 9.79
CA ASN A 20 -11.55 -10.73 9.62
C ASN A 20 -10.89 -9.37 9.91
N ASN A 21 -9.60 -9.25 9.58
CA ASN A 21 -8.81 -8.02 9.66
C ASN A 21 -7.66 -8.10 8.64
N GLY A 22 -6.94 -6.98 8.44
CA GLY A 22 -5.79 -6.88 7.53
C GLY A 22 -4.43 -7.18 8.19
N GLY A 23 -4.40 -7.91 9.30
CA GLY A 23 -3.21 -8.18 10.08
C GLY A 23 -2.77 -6.99 10.96
N SER A 24 -1.52 -7.02 11.42
CA SER A 24 -0.96 -6.01 12.35
C SER A 24 -0.73 -4.63 11.73
N ASN A 25 -0.58 -4.54 10.40
CA ASN A 25 -0.42 -3.29 9.69
C ASN A 25 -1.36 -3.25 8.47
N PRO A 26 -2.68 -3.07 8.69
CA PRO A 26 -3.66 -3.12 7.62
C PRO A 26 -3.53 -1.91 6.69
N THR A 27 -3.76 -2.12 5.40
CA THR A 27 -3.72 -1.07 4.38
C THR A 27 -4.85 -0.05 4.59
N ALA A 28 -4.54 1.24 4.54
CA ALA A 28 -5.53 2.32 4.60
C ALA A 28 -5.88 2.91 3.22
N GLY A 29 -5.05 2.66 2.21
CA GLY A 29 -5.26 3.06 0.82
C GLY A 29 -4.12 2.60 -0.06
N TYR A 30 -4.25 2.83 -1.37
CA TYR A 30 -3.19 2.56 -2.34
C TYR A 30 -3.16 3.65 -3.40
N THR A 31 -2.03 3.77 -4.09
CA THR A 31 -1.85 4.59 -5.28
C THR A 31 -0.87 3.90 -6.21
N ILE A 32 -1.13 3.92 -7.52
CA ILE A 32 -0.18 3.52 -8.54
C ILE A 32 0.42 4.78 -9.15
N VAL A 33 1.75 4.86 -9.18
CA VAL A 33 2.48 6.00 -9.73
C VAL A 33 3.43 5.53 -10.82
N GLU A 34 3.61 6.37 -11.84
CA GLU A 34 4.74 6.24 -12.76
C GLU A 34 5.98 6.86 -12.11
N ALA A 35 7.08 6.14 -12.11
CA ALA A 35 8.36 6.57 -11.57
C ALA A 35 9.49 6.01 -12.43
N LYS A 36 10.62 6.72 -12.49
CA LYS A 36 11.80 6.28 -13.26
C LYS A 36 12.45 5.03 -12.67
N ASP A 37 12.47 4.95 -11.35
CA ASP A 37 13.02 3.86 -10.54
C ASP A 37 12.42 3.92 -9.12
N ILE A 38 12.90 3.03 -8.23
CA ILE A 38 12.41 2.96 -6.85
C ILE A 38 12.76 4.21 -6.03
N ASP A 39 13.88 4.87 -6.32
CA ASP A 39 14.31 6.06 -5.59
C ASP A 39 13.45 7.28 -5.94
N ASP A 40 13.07 7.44 -7.22
CA ASP A 40 12.09 8.43 -7.67
C ASP A 40 10.72 8.16 -7.04
N ALA A 41 10.28 6.89 -6.96
CA ALA A 41 9.04 6.53 -6.28
C ALA A 41 9.07 6.89 -4.77
N VAL A 42 10.19 6.61 -4.08
CA VAL A 42 10.43 7.00 -2.68
C VAL A 42 10.38 8.51 -2.52
N ALA A 43 11.02 9.27 -3.42
CA ALA A 43 10.98 10.73 -3.39
C ALA A 43 9.56 11.27 -3.52
N LYS A 44 8.74 10.71 -4.43
CA LYS A 44 7.32 11.07 -4.57
C LYS A 44 6.51 10.73 -3.33
N ALA A 45 6.71 9.54 -2.75
CA ALA A 45 5.95 9.04 -1.61
C ALA A 45 6.16 9.84 -0.32
N LYS A 46 7.33 10.47 -0.12
CA LYS A 46 7.62 11.33 1.04
C LYS A 46 6.63 12.49 1.20
N GLY A 47 5.98 12.93 0.12
CA GLY A 47 4.95 13.97 0.13
C GLY A 47 3.53 13.47 0.39
N CYS A 48 3.32 12.17 0.62
CA CYS A 48 1.98 11.61 0.79
C CYS A 48 1.30 12.19 2.05
N PRO A 49 0.08 12.77 1.93
CA PRO A 49 -0.61 13.38 3.07
C PRO A 49 -0.84 12.43 4.25
N ILE A 50 -0.88 11.11 4.03
CA ILE A 50 -1.07 10.13 5.10
C ILE A 50 0.09 10.16 6.12
N LEU A 51 1.28 10.56 5.68
CA LEU A 51 2.49 10.66 6.52
C LEU A 51 2.44 11.86 7.48
N THR A 52 1.42 12.74 7.39
CA THR A 52 1.21 13.80 8.39
C THR A 52 0.77 13.26 9.75
N ASN A 53 0.31 12.01 9.80
CA ASN A 53 -0.04 11.32 11.04
C ASN A 53 1.01 10.23 11.34
N PRO A 54 1.69 10.28 12.52
CA PRO A 54 2.78 9.36 12.86
C PRO A 54 2.36 7.90 13.04
N ALA A 55 1.06 7.60 13.09
CA ALA A 55 0.55 6.25 13.15
C ALA A 55 0.54 5.52 11.78
N PHE A 56 0.80 6.23 10.69
CA PHE A 56 0.78 5.66 9.34
C PHE A 56 2.18 5.61 8.71
N SER A 57 2.34 4.64 7.82
CA SER A 57 3.49 4.51 6.94
C SER A 57 3.05 4.32 5.48
N VAL A 58 3.98 4.46 4.55
CA VAL A 58 3.79 4.15 3.13
C VAL A 58 4.84 3.12 2.73
N GLU A 59 4.37 1.94 2.33
CA GLU A 59 5.19 0.88 1.72
C GLU A 59 5.26 1.09 0.21
N ILE A 60 6.43 0.87 -0.39
CA ILE A 60 6.69 1.17 -1.81
C ILE A 60 7.29 -0.06 -2.47
N ALA A 61 6.67 -0.51 -3.55
CA ALA A 61 7.14 -1.67 -4.31
C ALA A 61 6.92 -1.46 -5.82
N PRO A 62 7.82 -1.97 -6.67
CA PRO A 62 7.59 -1.99 -8.11
C PRO A 62 6.44 -2.96 -8.44
N ILE A 63 5.60 -2.58 -9.39
CA ILE A 63 4.63 -3.50 -9.97
C ILE A 63 5.41 -4.47 -10.86
N ILE A 64 5.25 -5.77 -10.60
CA ILE A 64 5.76 -6.83 -11.48
C ILE A 64 4.67 -7.12 -12.50
N GLU A 65 4.90 -6.74 -13.75
CA GLU A 65 3.98 -7.07 -14.84
C GLU A 65 3.98 -8.58 -15.08
N MET A 66 2.80 -9.17 -14.97
CA MET A 66 2.57 -10.56 -15.30
C MET A 66 2.13 -10.64 -16.78
N MET A 67 2.81 -11.49 -17.54
CA MET A 67 2.52 -11.77 -18.97
C MET A 67 1.20 -12.51 -19.15
#